data_AF-A0A968IXA0-F1
#
_entry.id   AF-A0A968IXA0-F1
#
_cell.length_a   1.000
_cell.length_b   1.000
_cell.length_c   1.000
_cell.angle_alpha   90.00
_cell.angle_beta   90.00
_cell.angle_gamma   90.00
#
_symmetry.space_group_name_H-M   'P 1'
#
loop_
_entity.id
_entity.type
_entity.pdbx_description
1 polymer ?
#
loop_
_entity_poly.entity_id
_entity_poly.type
_entity_poly.pdbx_seq_one_letter_code
_entity_poly.pdbx_strand_id
1 'polypeptide(L)' 'MFITTQRLDAALMSSIKEPVPVNFNSMTIRELRTHIKENKLHQKIRDRLGKTVSNACKHELIEALS' A
#
# COMPACT_ATOMS: atom_id res chain seq x y z
N MET A 1 -30.10 -6.21 -45.49
CA MET A 1 -30.56 -4.99 -44.81
C MET A 1 -30.92 -5.38 -43.36
N PHE A 2 -30.46 -4.60 -42.38
CA PHE A 2 -30.74 -4.65 -40.92
C PHE A 2 -29.94 -5.69 -40.08
N ILE A 3 -28.77 -5.33 -39.56
CA ILE A 3 -28.41 -4.87 -38.18
C ILE A 3 -29.13 -5.57 -37.01
N THR A 4 -28.35 -6.29 -36.20
CA THR A 4 -28.03 -6.11 -34.76
C THR A 4 -27.41 -7.46 -34.33
N THR A 5 -26.40 -7.54 -33.45
CA THR A 5 -26.56 -7.48 -32.00
C THR A 5 -25.17 -7.55 -31.35
N GLN A 6 -24.86 -6.52 -30.54
CA GLN A 6 -24.08 -6.55 -29.29
C GLN A 6 -22.62 -7.06 -29.33
N ARG A 7 -21.63 -6.16 -29.25
CA ARG A 7 -21.03 -5.66 -27.98
C ARG A 7 -20.64 -6.78 -27.00
N LEU A 8 -19.53 -7.47 -27.26
CA LEU A 8 -18.85 -8.30 -26.26
C LEU A 8 -17.33 -8.29 -26.44
N ASP A 9 -16.70 -7.12 -26.51
CA ASP A 9 -15.23 -7.04 -26.34
C ASP A 9 -14.80 -5.81 -25.51
N ALA A 10 -15.65 -5.43 -24.56
CA ALA A 10 -15.34 -4.41 -23.55
C ALA A 10 -15.04 -5.02 -22.16
N ALA A 11 -14.89 -6.35 -22.07
CA ALA A 11 -14.74 -7.07 -20.80
C ALA A 11 -13.28 -7.46 -20.46
N LEU A 12 -12.30 -7.17 -21.31
CA LEU A 12 -10.88 -7.39 -21.01
C LEU A 12 -10.21 -6.22 -20.28
N MET A 13 -11.00 -5.28 -19.73
CA MET A 13 -10.56 -4.39 -18.66
C MET A 13 -10.67 -5.10 -17.29
N SER A 14 -10.21 -6.36 -17.22
CA SER A 14 -9.95 -6.98 -15.93
C SER A 14 -8.73 -6.27 -15.35
N SER A 15 -9.04 -5.33 -14.47
CA SER A 15 -8.12 -4.63 -13.59
C SER A 15 -7.46 -5.68 -12.68
N ILE A 16 -6.49 -6.42 -13.23
CA ILE A 16 -5.51 -7.17 -12.45
C ILE A 16 -4.59 -6.10 -11.90
N LYS A 17 -5.06 -5.40 -10.87
CA LYS A 17 -4.19 -4.69 -9.96
C LYS A 17 -3.48 -5.81 -9.20
N GLU A 18 -2.37 -6.28 -9.75
CA GLU A 18 -1.41 -7.12 -9.05
C GLU A 18 -1.30 -6.57 -7.62
N PRO A 19 -1.25 -7.42 -6.57
CA PRO A 19 -0.86 -6.97 -5.26
C PRO A 19 0.63 -6.58 -5.39
N VAL A 20 0.88 -5.35 -5.85
CA VAL A 20 2.21 -4.78 -5.89
C VAL A 20 2.72 -4.92 -4.46
N PRO A 21 3.81 -5.66 -4.22
CA PRO A 21 4.36 -5.75 -2.87
C PRO A 21 4.57 -4.32 -2.42
N VAL A 22 3.91 -3.93 -1.31
CA VAL A 22 3.93 -2.56 -0.83
C VAL A 22 5.39 -2.20 -0.59
N ASN A 23 5.97 -1.48 -1.54
CA ASN A 23 7.39 -1.26 -1.56
C ASN A 23 7.65 -0.04 -0.67
N PHE A 24 7.80 -0.29 0.63
CA PHE A 24 7.99 0.76 1.62
C PHE A 24 9.23 1.62 1.31
N ASN A 25 10.22 1.07 0.58
CA ASN A 25 11.36 1.81 0.08
C ASN A 25 11.00 2.89 -0.95
N SER A 26 9.98 2.67 -1.78
CA SER A 26 9.47 3.67 -2.73
C SER A 26 8.51 4.68 -2.10
N MET A 27 7.94 4.39 -0.92
CA MET A 27 7.08 5.32 -0.19
C MET A 27 7.87 6.45 0.49
N THR A 28 7.26 7.62 0.63
CA THR A 28 7.82 8.70 1.45
C THR A 28 7.61 8.41 2.93
N ILE A 29 8.35 9.11 3.82
CA ILE A 29 8.13 8.98 5.27
C ILE A 29 6.69 9.34 5.67
N ARG A 30 6.06 10.30 4.98
CA ARG A 30 4.65 10.67 5.23
C ARG A 30 3.71 9.52 4.91
N GLU A 31 3.88 8.93 3.73
CA GLU A 31 3.12 7.75 3.27
C GLU A 31 3.27 6.58 4.25
N LEU A 32 4.49 6.30 4.70
CA LEU A 32 4.78 5.28 5.73
C LEU A 32 4.05 5.56 7.05
N ARG A 33 4.09 6.81 7.53
CA ARG A 33 3.40 7.21 8.76
C ARG A 33 1.89 7.09 8.62
N THR A 34 1.33 7.46 7.47
CA THR A 34 -0.09 7.28 7.16
C THR A 34 -0.44 5.80 7.16
N HIS A 35 0.34 4.96 6.46
CA HIS A 35 0.13 3.53 6.40
C HIS A 35 0.15 2.88 7.80
N ILE A 36 1.11 3.26 8.64
CA ILE A 36 1.19 2.80 10.04
C ILE A 36 -0.05 3.23 10.83
N LYS A 37 -0.56 4.44 10.60
CA LYS A 37 -1.75 4.95 11.26
C LYS A 37 -3.01 4.22 10.81
N GLU A 38 -3.20 4.04 9.51
CA GLU A 38 -4.34 3.33 8.92
C GLU A 38 -4.38 1.86 9.36
N ASN A 39 -3.23 1.21 9.42
CA ASN A 39 -3.11 -0.18 9.84
C ASN A 39 -2.91 -0.36 11.35
N LYS A 40 -2.99 0.73 12.13
CA LYS A 40 -2.81 0.73 13.60
C LYS A 40 -1.50 0.06 14.07
N LEU A 41 -0.43 0.17 13.28
CA LEU A 41 0.86 -0.48 13.54
C LEU A 41 1.73 0.29 14.53
N HIS A 42 1.24 1.40 15.10
CA HIS A 42 1.98 2.20 16.09
C HIS A 42 2.53 1.37 17.25
N GLN A 43 1.77 0.37 17.71
CA GLN A 43 2.20 -0.51 18.79
C GLN A 43 3.34 -1.43 18.32
N LYS A 44 3.25 -2.02 17.13
CA LYS A 44 4.31 -2.84 16.52
C LYS A 44 5.61 -2.04 16.37
N ILE A 45 5.52 -0.79 15.90
CA ILE A 45 6.68 0.10 15.78
C ILE A 45 7.29 0.41 17.15
N ARG A 46 6.45 0.70 18.15
CA ARG A 46 6.93 0.98 19.51
C ARG A 46 7.56 -0.25 20.16
N ASP A 47 7.01 -1.43 19.93
CA ASP A 47 7.51 -2.70 20.46
C ASP A 47 8.86 -3.06 19.83
N ARG A 48 8.99 -2.93 18.49
CA ARG A 48 10.25 -3.23 17.79
C ARG A 48 11.33 -2.19 17.96
N LEU A 49 11.01 -0.90 17.82
CA LEU A 49 12.00 0.18 17.82
C LEU A 49 12.17 0.86 19.19
N GLY A 50 11.29 0.59 20.16
CA GLY A 50 11.28 1.29 21.45
C GLY A 50 10.88 2.78 21.37
N LYS A 51 10.45 3.26 20.20
CA LYS A 51 10.15 4.69 19.95
C LYS A 51 8.86 4.89 19.18
N THR A 52 8.40 6.14 19.18
CA THR A 52 7.18 6.53 18.46
C THR A 52 7.44 6.71 16.97
N VAL A 53 6.40 6.47 16.16
CA VAL A 53 6.41 6.65 14.71
C VAL A 53 6.86 8.06 14.29
N SER A 54 6.53 9.07 15.11
CA SER A 54 6.94 10.46 14.90
C SER A 54 8.45 10.69 15.08
N ASN A 55 9.10 9.87 15.92
CA ASN A 55 10.52 9.96 16.26
C ASN A 55 11.38 8.94 15.50
N ALA A 56 10.77 8.04 14.74
CA ALA A 56 11.47 7.07 13.91
C ALA A 56 11.74 7.62 12.49
N CYS A 57 12.90 7.27 11.95
CA CYS A 57 13.31 7.59 10.58
C CYS A 57 12.68 6.62 9.58
N LYS A 58 12.66 6.99 8.30
CA LYS A 58 12.06 6.17 7.21
C LYS A 58 12.59 4.73 7.23
N HIS A 59 13.90 4.55 7.24
CA HIS A 59 14.53 3.23 7.23
C HIS A 59 14.10 2.37 8.42
N GLU A 60 14.01 2.96 9.61
CA GLU A 60 13.63 2.24 10.83
C GLU A 60 12.15 1.84 10.81
N LEU A 61 11.29 2.70 10.26
CA LEU A 61 9.89 2.36 10.04
C LEU A 61 9.75 1.21 9.04
N ILE A 62 10.55 1.19 7.97
CA ILE A 62 10.57 0.10 6.99
C ILE A 62 11.04 -1.19 7.66
N GLU A 63 12.13 -1.16 8.42
CA GLU A 63 12.69 -2.32 9.11
C GLU A 63 11.72 -2.91 10.13
N ALA A 64 11.02 -2.06 10.88
CA ALA A 64 10.00 -2.50 11.84
C ALA A 64 8.72 -3.04 11.18
N LEU A 65 8.46 -2.69 9.93
CA LEU A 65 7.33 -3.19 9.13
C LEU A 65 7.67 -4.44 8.33
N SER A 66 8.95 -4.66 8.04
CA SER A 66 9.47 -5.82 7.33
C SER A 66 9.43 -7.11 8.15
#